data_AF-A0AAN9BVT4-F1
#
_entry.id   AF-A0AAN9BVT4-F1
#
_cell.length_a   1.000
_cell.length_b   1.000
_cell.length_c   1.000
_cell.angle_alpha   90.00
_cell.angle_beta   90.00
_cell.angle_gamma   90.00
#
_symmetry.space_group_name_H-M   'P 1'
#
loop_
_entity.id
_entity.type
_entity.pdbx_description
1 polymer ?
#
loop_
_entity_poly.entity_id
_entity_poly.type
_entity_poly.pdbx_seq_one_letter_code
_entity_poly.pdbx_strand_id
1 'polypeptide(L)'
;MASSSPAENELNLLPAVYEVVRSIEKDSSPDLNQVNQKLNELKAKFQKARECVEKLPGTQYSKEEQLRRVRILHNQMELKTQLLQKFKEKGSFDTDSTE
;
A
#
# COMPACT_ATOMS: atom_id res chain seq x y z
N MET A 1 3.99 -13.30 12.18
CA MET A 1 3.16 -13.62 11.00
C MET A 1 2.75 -12.30 10.39
N ALA A 2 3.20 -11.99 9.18
CA ALA A 2 2.81 -10.74 8.51
C ALA A 2 1.32 -10.84 8.19
N SER A 3 0.49 -10.14 8.97
CA SER A 3 -0.92 -9.94 8.66
C SER A 3 -0.98 -9.09 7.39
N SER A 4 -1.16 -9.76 6.25
CA SER A 4 -1.46 -9.15 4.96
C SER A 4 -2.55 -8.11 5.16
N SER A 5 -2.30 -6.87 4.75
CA SER A 5 -3.31 -5.82 4.82
C SER A 5 -4.51 -6.20 3.94
N PRO A 6 -5.74 -5.76 4.26
CA PRO A 6 -6.91 -6.06 3.43
C PRO A 6 -6.72 -5.62 1.96
N ALA A 7 -5.93 -4.56 1.72
CA ALA A 7 -5.55 -4.11 0.38
C ALA A 7 -4.66 -5.12 -0.36
N GLU A 8 -3.73 -5.80 0.31
CA GLU A 8 -2.88 -6.82 -0.30
C GLU A 8 -3.70 -8.04 -0.74
N ASN A 9 -4.73 -8.41 0.02
CA ASN A 9 -5.66 -9.48 -0.39
C ASN A 9 -6.50 -9.10 -1.61
N GLU A 10 -6.87 -7.83 -1.77
CA GLU A 10 -7.63 -7.33 -2.92
C GLU A 10 -6.79 -7.26 -4.20
N LEU A 11 -5.46 -7.12 -4.07
CA LEU A 11 -4.51 -7.12 -5.19
C LEU A 11 -4.05 -8.53 -5.61
N ASN A 12 -4.40 -9.56 -4.86
CA ASN A 12 -4.06 -10.96 -5.17
C ASN A 12 -4.98 -11.54 -6.26
N LEU A 13 -4.65 -11.23 -7.52
CA LEU A 13 -5.43 -11.61 -8.70
C LEU A 13 -5.08 -13.00 -9.26
N LEU A 14 -3.86 -13.49 -8.99
CA LEU A 14 -3.35 -14.75 -9.56
C LEU A 14 -4.26 -15.97 -9.35
N PRO A 15 -4.86 -16.20 -8.16
CA PRO A 15 -5.79 -17.32 -7.97
C PRO A 15 -7.01 -17.24 -8.89
N ALA A 16 -7.54 -16.02 -9.11
CA ALA A 16 -8.70 -15.84 -9.99
C ALA A 16 -8.35 -16.01 -11.48
N VAL A 17 -7.16 -15.56 -11.89
CA VAL A 17 -6.64 -15.82 -13.25
C VAL A 17 -6.46 -17.31 -13.46
N TYR A 18 -5.86 -18.00 -12.50
CA TYR A 18 -5.65 -19.44 -12.56
C TYR A 18 -6.96 -20.23 -12.66
N GLU A 19 -7.99 -19.85 -11.90
CA GLU A 19 -9.31 -20.47 -11.97
C GLU A 19 -9.96 -20.34 -13.35
N VAL A 20 -9.78 -19.21 -14.04
CA VAL A 20 -10.27 -19.00 -15.41
C VAL A 20 -9.48 -19.84 -16.41
N VAL A 21 -8.15 -19.84 -16.31
CA VAL A 21 -7.30 -20.66 -17.21
C VAL A 21 -7.62 -22.14 -17.04
N ARG A 22 -7.70 -22.61 -15.79
CA ARG A 22 -8.05 -23.98 -15.45
C ARG A 22 -9.44 -24.37 -15.95
N SER A 23 -10.45 -23.49 -15.89
CA SER A 23 -11.80 -23.81 -16.37
C SER A 23 -11.89 -23.91 -17.90
N ILE A 24 -10.96 -23.28 -18.62
CA ILE A 24 -10.83 -23.42 -20.08
C ILE A 24 -10.08 -24.72 -20.44
N GLU A 25 -9.09 -25.09 -19.63
CA GLU A 25 -8.21 -26.25 -19.90
C GLU A 25 -8.81 -27.61 -19.48
N LYS A 26 -9.84 -27.63 -18.62
CA LYS A 26 -10.27 -28.86 -17.92
C LYS A 26 -11.02 -29.87 -18.79
N ASP A 27 -11.66 -29.46 -19.88
CA ASP A 27 -12.61 -30.31 -20.61
C ASP A 27 -12.41 -30.26 -22.13
N SER A 28 -12.58 -31.40 -22.82
CA SER A 28 -12.64 -31.47 -24.29
C SER A 28 -13.77 -30.61 -24.88
N SER A 29 -14.73 -30.20 -24.06
CA SER A 29 -15.73 -29.17 -24.33
C SER A 29 -15.92 -28.31 -23.06
N PRO A 30 -15.36 -27.10 -22.98
CA PRO A 30 -15.49 -26.25 -21.80
C PRO A 30 -16.95 -25.86 -21.58
N ASP A 31 -17.44 -25.96 -20.33
CA ASP A 31 -18.72 -25.36 -19.95
C ASP A 31 -18.61 -23.84 -20.03
N LEU A 32 -19.04 -23.31 -21.17
CA LEU A 32 -18.96 -21.89 -21.49
C LEU A 32 -19.66 -21.01 -20.44
N ASN A 33 -20.69 -21.53 -19.77
CA ASN A 33 -21.36 -20.78 -18.69
C ASN A 33 -20.46 -20.65 -17.47
N GLN A 34 -19.79 -21.73 -17.08
CA GLN A 34 -18.85 -21.73 -15.95
C GLN A 34 -17.63 -20.86 -16.23
N VAL A 35 -17.09 -20.90 -17.46
CA VAL A 35 -15.98 -20.02 -17.87
C VAL A 35 -16.41 -18.55 -17.83
N ASN A 36 -17.59 -18.21 -18.36
CA ASN A 36 -18.11 -16.84 -18.32
C ASN A 36 -18.34 -16.35 -16.88
N GLN A 37 -18.83 -17.22 -15.99
CA GLN A 37 -18.98 -16.90 -14.58
C GLN A 37 -17.63 -16.56 -13.93
N LYS A 38 -16.63 -17.42 -14.08
CA LYS A 38 -15.27 -17.20 -13.54
C LYS A 38 -14.62 -15.95 -14.14
N LEU A 39 -14.86 -15.68 -15.42
CA LEU A 39 -14.37 -14.48 -16.09
C LEU A 39 -15.00 -13.20 -15.51
N ASN A 40 -16.31 -13.23 -15.21
CA ASN A 40 -17.00 -12.11 -14.57
C ASN A 40 -16.51 -11.87 -13.14
N GLU A 41 -16.24 -12.94 -12.38
CA GLU A 41 -15.61 -12.84 -11.06
C GLU A 41 -14.21 -12.21 -11.13
N LEU A 42 -13.40 -12.60 -12.12
CA LEU A 42 -12.09 -12.01 -12.36
C LEU A 42 -12.21 -10.52 -12.72
N LYS A 43 -13.12 -10.13 -13.60
CA LYS A 43 -13.40 -8.72 -13.94
C LYS A 43 -13.78 -7.91 -12.70
N ALA A 44 -14.66 -8.44 -11.85
CA ALA A 44 -15.06 -7.79 -10.61
C ALA A 44 -13.88 -7.60 -9.65
N LYS A 45 -12.97 -8.59 -9.56
CA LYS A 45 -11.74 -8.46 -8.76
C LYS A 45 -10.79 -7.41 -9.32
N PHE A 46 -10.62 -7.33 -10.65
CA PHE A 46 -9.82 -6.26 -11.27
C PHE A 46 -10.38 -4.87 -10.96
N GLN A 47 -11.70 -4.72 -11.00
CA GLN A 47 -12.34 -3.45 -10.68
C GLN A 47 -12.09 -3.04 -9.22
N LYS A 48 -12.25 -3.99 -8.27
CA LYS A 48 -11.91 -3.75 -6.85
C LYS A 48 -10.43 -3.42 -6.65
N ALA A 49 -9.54 -4.14 -7.31
CA ALA A 49 -8.10 -3.87 -7.25
C ALA A 49 -7.78 -2.45 -7.76
N ARG A 50 -8.42 -2.01 -8.85
CA ARG A 50 -8.26 -0.65 -9.37
C ARG A 50 -8.75 0.41 -8.38
N GLU A 51 -9.93 0.22 -7.80
CA GLU A 51 -10.46 1.11 -6.77
C GLU A 51 -9.55 1.17 -5.53
N CYS A 52 -8.94 0.05 -5.17
CA CYS A 52 -7.97 -0.02 -4.09
C CYS A 52 -6.73 0.83 -4.41
N VAL A 53 -6.17 0.67 -5.63
CA VAL A 53 -5.02 1.47 -6.11
C VAL A 53 -5.35 2.97 -6.14
N GLU A 54 -6.53 3.35 -6.62
CA GLU A 54 -6.95 4.76 -6.67
C GLU A 54 -7.09 5.39 -5.26
N LYS A 55 -7.42 4.58 -4.25
CA LYS A 55 -7.47 5.02 -2.84
C LYS A 55 -6.10 5.06 -2.16
N LEU A 56 -5.05 4.47 -2.75
CA LEU A 56 -3.73 4.46 -2.12
C LEU A 56 -3.15 5.87 -2.05
N PRO A 57 -2.69 6.31 -0.87
CA PRO A 57 -2.07 7.62 -0.73
C PRO A 57 -0.78 7.67 -1.55
N GLY A 58 -0.61 8.75 -2.30
CA GLY A 58 0.57 8.99 -3.11
C GLY A 58 0.35 8.78 -4.61
N THR A 59 -0.67 8.00 -5.02
CA THR A 59 -0.95 7.73 -6.44
C THR A 59 -1.40 8.96 -7.23
N GLN A 60 -1.81 10.03 -6.55
CA GLN A 60 -2.10 11.35 -7.12
C GLN A 60 -0.87 12.16 -7.54
N TYR A 61 0.34 11.70 -7.17
CA TYR A 61 1.59 12.42 -7.44
C TYR A 61 2.40 11.71 -8.52
N SER A 62 3.15 12.48 -9.31
CA SER A 62 4.18 11.90 -10.18
C SER A 62 5.29 11.28 -9.34
N LYS A 63 6.05 10.36 -9.93
CA LYS A 63 7.20 9.72 -9.28
C LYS A 63 8.19 10.74 -8.72
N GLU A 64 8.48 11.79 -9.48
CA GLU A 64 9.41 12.86 -9.11
C GLU A 64 8.91 13.64 -7.89
N GLU A 65 7.61 13.90 -7.85
CA GLU A 65 6.96 14.59 -6.73
C GLU A 65 6.91 13.72 -5.47
N GLN A 66 6.61 12.43 -5.60
CA GLN A 66 6.71 11.47 -4.48
C GLN A 66 8.13 11.45 -3.89
N LEU A 67 9.16 11.32 -4.74
CA LEU A 67 10.56 11.31 -4.30
C LEU A 67 10.97 12.63 -3.64
N ARG A 68 10.53 13.77 -4.19
CA ARG A 68 10.78 15.09 -3.60
C ARG A 68 10.19 15.17 -2.19
N ARG A 69 8.94 14.73 -2.00
CA ARG A 69 8.27 14.73 -0.70
C ARG A 69 8.99 13.86 0.33
N VAL A 70 9.42 12.66 -0.08
CA VAL A 70 10.23 11.79 0.78
C VAL A 70 11.50 12.50 1.25
N ARG A 71 12.24 13.16 0.35
CA ARG A 71 13.43 13.95 0.73
C ARG A 71 13.09 15.08 1.71
N ILE A 72 12.02 15.83 1.45
CA ILE A 72 11.58 16.92 2.34
C ILE A 72 11.25 16.38 3.73
N LEU A 73 10.48 15.29 3.81
CA LEU A 73 10.11 14.68 5.09
C LEU A 73 11.32 14.19 5.88
N HIS A 74 12.31 13.61 5.20
CA HIS A 74 13.56 13.19 5.83
C HIS A 74 14.32 14.38 6.41
N ASN A 75 14.48 15.46 5.64
CA ASN A 75 15.13 16.68 6.11
C ASN A 75 14.38 17.33 7.29
N GLN A 76 13.04 17.33 7.25
CA GLN A 76 12.23 17.82 8.35
C GLN A 76 12.40 16.98 9.61
N MET A 77 12.46 15.64 9.48
CA MET A 77 12.70 14.74 10.60
C MET A 77 14.06 15.03 11.23
N GLU A 78 15.11 15.12 10.41
CA GLU A 78 16.46 15.43 10.87
C GLU A 78 16.52 16.77 11.60
N LEU A 79 15.97 17.83 11.01
CA LEU A 79 15.94 19.16 11.61
C LEU A 79 15.16 19.16 12.94
N LYS A 80 13.98 18.52 12.98
CA LYS A 80 13.18 18.42 14.20
C LYS A 80 13.91 17.65 15.29
N THR A 81 14.59 16.55 14.96
CA THR A 81 15.41 15.79 15.91
C THR A 81 16.57 16.62 16.44
N GLN A 82 17.29 17.34 15.57
CA GLN A 82 18.35 18.25 16.00
C GLN A 82 17.83 19.36 16.92
N LEU A 83 16.67 19.94 16.63
CA LEU A 83 16.04 20.94 17.49
C LEU A 83 15.68 20.35 18.85
N LEU A 84 15.03 19.18 18.89
CA LEU A 84 14.71 18.49 20.14
C LEU A 84 15.98 18.18 20.94
N GLN A 85 17.06 17.76 20.28
CA GLN A 85 18.35 17.53 20.92
C GLN A 85 18.92 18.82 21.51
N LYS A 86 18.93 19.92 20.75
CA LYS A 86 19.36 21.23 21.27
C LYS A 86 18.51 21.72 22.43
N PHE A 87 17.20 21.49 22.40
CA PHE A 87 16.32 21.79 23.53
C PHE A 87 16.58 20.89 24.73
N LYS A 88 16.98 19.63 24.53
CA LYS A 88 17.38 18.73 25.62
C LYS A 88 18.72 19.15 26.23
N GLU A 89 19.70 19.49 25.40
CA GLU A 89 21.03 19.96 25.84
C GLU A 89 20.93 21.32 26.55
N LYS A 90 20.12 22.24 26.02
CA LYS A 90 19.88 23.57 26.60
C LYS A 90 18.82 23.55 27.72
N GLY A 91 18.03 22.49 27.78
CA GLY A 91 16.96 22.22 28.75
C GLY A 91 17.43 21.46 29.99
N SER A 92 18.74 21.30 30.20
CA SER A 92 19.31 21.41 31.55
C SER A 92 19.17 22.87 32.03
N PHE A 93 17.94 23.40 32.00
CA PHE A 93 17.59 24.67 32.58
C PHE A 93 17.28 24.37 34.04
N ASP A 94 18.30 24.49 34.88
CA ASP A 94 18.23 24.77 36.31
C ASP A 94 16.95 24.28 37.01
N THR A 95 16.91 22.99 37.35
CA THR A 95 16.06 22.52 38.46
C THR A 95 16.87 22.33 39.75
N ASP A 96 18.05 22.96 39.81
CA ASP A 96 18.93 22.87 40.97
C ASP A 96 19.52 24.25 41.29
N SER A 97 18.65 25.18 41.67
CA SER A 97 18.98 26.40 42.41
C SER A 97 17.69 27.11 42.81
N THR A 98 17.11 26.74 43.96
CA THR A 98 16.79 27.68 45.06
C THR A 98 16.46 26.83 46.29
N GLU A 99 17.42 26.80 47.25
CA GLU A 99 17.20 26.53 48.68
C GLU A 99 16.20 27.50 49.30
#